data_AF-A0A2V7SMY5-F1
#
_entry.id   AF-A0A2V7SMY5-F1
#
_cell.length_a   1.000
_cell.length_b   1.000
_cell.length_c   1.000
_cell.angle_alpha   90.00
_cell.angle_beta   90.00
_cell.angle_gamma   90.00
#
_symmetry.space_group_name_H-M   'P 1'
#
loop_
_entity.id
_entity.type
_entity.pdbx_description
1 polymer ?
#
loop_
_entity_poly.entity_id
_entity_poly.type
_entity_poly.pdbx_seq_one_letter_code
_entity_poly.pdbx_strand_id
1 'polypeptide(L)'
;MAAVLKDYRTAPIDDRMRETLRLLEKFTLRPDDLGPADIRAVLATGVSREMIRDAFYVAFLFNGYDRLADTLGWELPELGYYAKAGKFLLKKGYQL
;
A
#
# COMPACT_ATOMS: atom_id res chain seq x y z
N MET A 1 -6.82 10.89 4.01
CA MET A 1 -6.03 9.76 4.55
C MET A 1 -6.79 8.97 5.61
N ALA A 2 -7.20 9.59 6.73
CA ALA A 2 -7.89 8.88 7.83
C ALA A 2 -9.12 8.06 7.39
N ALA A 3 -9.95 8.59 6.48
CA ALA A 3 -11.09 7.85 5.95
C ALA A 3 -10.69 6.58 5.16
N VAL A 4 -9.60 6.63 4.39
CA VAL A 4 -9.09 5.48 3.62
C VAL A 4 -8.55 4.40 4.55
N LEU A 5 -7.82 4.81 5.60
CA LEU A 5 -7.31 3.89 6.62
C LEU A 5 -8.43 3.22 7.41
N LYS A 6 -9.53 3.94 7.67
CA LYS A 6 -10.70 3.38 8.36
C LYS A 6 -11.48 2.41 7.47
N ASP A 7 -11.85 2.84 6.28
CA ASP A 7 -12.49 2.01 5.26
C ASP A 7 -12.35 2.66 3.88
N TYR A 8 -11.46 2.12 3.06
CA TYR A 8 -11.24 2.62 1.71
C TYR A 8 -12.47 2.45 0.80
N ARG A 9 -13.39 1.53 1.11
CA ARG A 9 -14.58 1.26 0.28
C ARG A 9 -15.60 2.39 0.34
N THR A 10 -15.67 3.13 1.44
CA THR A 10 -16.57 4.28 1.61
C THR A 10 -15.83 5.62 1.57
N ALA A 11 -14.50 5.62 1.50
CA ALA A 11 -13.71 6.85 1.46
C ALA A 11 -13.99 7.67 0.16
N PRO A 12 -13.86 9.01 0.21
CA PRO A 12 -14.04 9.88 -0.95
C PRO A 12 -12.80 9.86 -1.86
N ILE A 13 -12.57 8.72 -2.52
CA ILE A 13 -11.51 8.48 -3.51
C ILE A 13 -12.14 8.13 -4.86
N ASP A 14 -11.40 8.33 -5.95
CA ASP A 14 -11.86 7.95 -7.28
C ASP A 14 -11.89 6.43 -7.49
N ASP A 15 -12.54 6.00 -8.57
CA ASP A 15 -12.71 4.58 -8.88
C ASP A 15 -11.38 3.89 -9.23
N ARG A 16 -10.43 4.63 -9.80
CA ARG A 16 -9.07 4.13 -10.10
C ARG A 16 -8.37 3.68 -8.83
N MET A 17 -8.34 4.54 -7.82
CA MET A 17 -7.76 4.23 -6.52
C MET A 17 -8.55 3.13 -5.82
N ARG A 18 -9.88 3.21 -5.82
CA ARG A 18 -10.74 2.24 -5.11
C ARG A 18 -10.59 0.82 -5.64
N GLU A 19 -10.61 0.64 -6.96
CA GLU A 19 -10.45 -0.69 -7.58
C GLU A 19 -9.02 -1.20 -7.47
N THR A 20 -8.01 -0.31 -7.53
CA THR A 20 -6.62 -0.71 -7.24
C THR A 20 -6.50 -1.23 -5.81
N LEU A 21 -7.04 -0.53 -4.82
CA LEU A 21 -7.02 -0.98 -3.41
C LEU A 21 -7.78 -2.30 -3.21
N ARG A 22 -8.91 -2.50 -3.91
CA ARG A 22 -9.65 -3.78 -3.91
C ARG A 22 -8.79 -4.94 -4.46
N LEU A 23 -8.07 -4.70 -5.55
CA LEU A 23 -7.14 -5.69 -6.11
C LEU A 23 -6.03 -6.03 -5.10
N LEU A 24 -5.42 -5.03 -4.48
CA LEU A 24 -4.32 -5.21 -3.52
C LEU A 24 -4.78 -5.88 -2.21
N GLU A 25 -6.00 -5.61 -1.75
CA GLU A 25 -6.61 -6.35 -0.64
C GLU A 25 -6.72 -7.84 -0.96
N LYS A 26 -7.25 -8.18 -2.15
CA LYS A 26 -7.36 -9.58 -2.56
C LYS A 26 -5.99 -10.24 -2.67
N PHE A 27 -5.01 -9.56 -3.27
CA PHE A 27 -3.63 -10.04 -3.33
C PHE A 27 -3.02 -10.30 -1.95
N THR A 28 -3.35 -9.46 -0.96
CA THR A 28 -2.82 -9.56 0.41
C THR A 28 -3.50 -10.68 1.22
N LEU A 29 -4.82 -10.82 1.11
CA LEU A 29 -5.62 -11.72 1.96
C LEU A 29 -5.94 -13.07 1.33
N ARG A 30 -6.03 -13.12 0.00
CA ARG A 30 -6.44 -14.30 -0.79
C ARG A 30 -5.64 -14.38 -2.11
N PRO A 31 -4.30 -14.49 -2.05
CA PRO A 31 -3.46 -14.51 -3.26
C PRO A 31 -3.80 -15.68 -4.20
N ASP A 32 -4.20 -16.83 -3.67
CA ASP A 32 -4.53 -18.03 -4.47
C ASP A 32 -5.82 -17.87 -5.30
N ASP A 33 -6.70 -16.95 -4.89
CA ASP A 33 -7.95 -16.66 -5.61
C ASP A 33 -7.76 -15.58 -6.69
N LEU A 34 -6.59 -14.94 -6.75
CA LEU A 34 -6.33 -13.82 -7.65
C LEU A 34 -6.30 -14.30 -9.10
N GLY A 35 -7.03 -13.62 -9.97
CA GLY A 35 -7.13 -14.03 -11.37
C GLY A 35 -7.27 -12.90 -12.37
N PRO A 36 -7.32 -13.21 -13.67
CA PRO A 36 -7.38 -12.21 -14.74
C PRO A 36 -8.61 -11.29 -14.65
N ALA A 37 -9.70 -11.73 -14.02
CA ALA A 37 -10.90 -10.91 -13.85
C ALA A 37 -10.65 -9.71 -12.93
N ASP A 38 -9.84 -9.88 -11.88
CA ASP A 38 -9.50 -8.81 -10.94
C ASP A 38 -8.66 -7.73 -11.65
N ILE A 39 -7.69 -8.15 -12.48
CA ILE A 39 -6.88 -7.22 -13.29
C ILE A 39 -7.73 -6.46 -14.30
N ARG A 40 -8.66 -7.14 -14.97
CA ARG A 40 -9.57 -6.50 -15.94
C ARG A 40 -10.47 -5.45 -15.30
N ALA A 41 -10.93 -5.67 -14.06
CA ALA A 41 -11.73 -4.69 -13.34
C ALA A 41 -10.98 -3.37 -13.13
N VAL A 42 -9.69 -3.45 -12.74
CA VAL A 42 -8.84 -2.26 -12.54
C VAL A 42 -8.49 -1.58 -13.87
N LEU A 43 -8.22 -2.35 -14.93
CA LEU A 43 -7.99 -1.78 -16.26
C LEU A 43 -9.22 -1.01 -16.78
N ALA A 44 -10.43 -1.46 -16.48
CA ALA A 44 -11.67 -0.82 -16.91
C ALA A 44 -11.86 0.59 -16.31
N THR A 45 -11.20 0.92 -15.21
CA THR A 45 -11.21 2.28 -14.63
C THR A 45 -10.16 3.21 -15.26
N GLY A 46 -9.42 2.74 -16.27
CA GLY A 46 -8.38 3.52 -16.97
C GLY A 46 -6.99 3.50 -16.31
N VAL A 47 -6.76 2.63 -15.33
CA VAL A 47 -5.41 2.39 -14.77
C VAL A 47 -4.58 1.61 -15.79
N SER A 48 -3.31 1.98 -15.98
CA SER A 48 -2.43 1.29 -16.94
C SER A 48 -1.85 -0.01 -16.37
N ARG A 49 -1.33 -0.88 -17.25
CA ARG A 49 -0.67 -2.12 -16.82
C ARG A 49 0.57 -1.85 -15.97
N GLU A 50 1.31 -0.80 -16.31
CA GLU A 50 2.49 -0.33 -15.58
C GLU A 50 2.10 0.10 -14.17
N MET A 51 1.03 0.90 -14.03
CA MET A 51 0.53 1.32 -12.72
C MET A 51 0.09 0.12 -11.85
N ILE A 52 -0.56 -0.89 -12.45
CA ILE A 52 -0.96 -2.12 -11.72
C ILE A 52 0.29 -2.88 -11.26
N ARG A 53 1.29 -3.04 -12.13
CA ARG A 53 2.55 -3.71 -11.79
C ARG A 53 3.26 -2.98 -10.65
N ASP A 54 3.36 -1.66 -10.74
CA ASP A 54 4.04 -0.85 -9.73
C ASP A 54 3.29 -0.91 -8.38
N ALA A 55 1.95 -0.95 -8.41
CA ALA A 55 1.12 -1.17 -7.23
C ALA A 55 1.37 -2.55 -6.59
N PHE A 56 1.53 -3.62 -7.39
CA PHE A 56 1.91 -4.93 -6.86
C PHE A 56 3.28 -4.93 -6.20
N TYR A 57 4.28 -4.25 -6.77
CA TYR A 57 5.59 -4.15 -6.14
C TYR A 57 5.52 -3.46 -4.77
N VAL A 58 4.77 -2.37 -4.66
CA VAL A 58 4.54 -1.69 -3.38
C VAL A 58 3.85 -2.63 -2.39
N ALA A 59 2.76 -3.29 -2.79
CA ALA A 59 2.02 -4.19 -1.92
C ALA A 59 2.86 -5.39 -1.47
N PHE A 60 3.70 -5.94 -2.35
CA PHE A 60 4.65 -7.01 -2.03
C PHE A 60 5.64 -6.58 -0.94
N LEU A 61 6.22 -5.38 -1.06
CA LEU A 61 7.14 -4.85 -0.07
C LEU A 61 6.48 -4.68 1.30
N PHE A 62 5.28 -4.08 1.35
CA PHE A 62 4.55 -3.91 2.62
C PHE A 62 4.13 -5.23 3.23
N ASN A 63 3.71 -6.21 2.42
CA ASN A 63 3.46 -7.57 2.92
C ASN A 63 4.70 -8.16 3.61
N GLY A 64 5.90 -7.92 3.08
CA GLY A 64 7.15 -8.33 3.73
C GLY A 64 7.46 -7.52 5.00
N TYR A 65 7.36 -6.19 4.93
CA TYR A 65 7.68 -5.30 6.06
C TYR A 65 6.76 -5.53 7.25
N ASP A 66 5.46 -5.65 7.03
CA ASP A 66 4.48 -5.86 8.10
C ASP A 66 4.77 -7.18 8.83
N ARG A 67 5.03 -8.27 8.07
CA ARG A 67 5.38 -9.57 8.65
C ARG A 67 6.69 -9.53 9.45
N LEU A 68 7.71 -8.83 8.95
CA LEU A 68 8.99 -8.68 9.66
C LEU A 68 8.82 -7.85 10.93
N ALA A 69 8.07 -6.75 10.87
CA ALA A 69 7.79 -5.91 12.03
C ALA A 69 7.03 -6.70 13.11
N ASP A 70 5.98 -7.42 12.72
CA ASP A 70 5.20 -8.26 13.61
C ASP A 70 6.04 -9.40 14.23
N THR A 71 6.87 -10.06 13.42
CA THR A 71 7.69 -11.20 13.88
C THR A 71 8.83 -10.76 14.81
N LEU A 72 9.43 -9.60 14.53
CA LEU A 72 10.60 -9.10 15.28
C LEU A 72 10.22 -8.13 16.40
N GLY A 73 8.93 -7.81 16.57
CA GLY A 73 8.45 -6.90 17.61
C GLY A 73 8.89 -5.46 17.41
N TRP A 74 8.96 -5.00 16.16
CA TRP A 74 9.32 -3.61 15.88
C TRP A 74 8.17 -2.67 16.24
N GLU A 75 8.42 -1.76 17.18
CA GLU A 75 7.45 -0.73 17.53
C GLU A 75 7.48 0.42 16.54
N LEU A 76 6.30 0.86 16.10
CA LEU A 76 6.17 2.09 15.35
C LEU A 76 6.41 3.29 16.27
N PRO A 77 7.27 4.25 15.90
CA PRO A 77 7.43 5.48 16.65
C PRO A 77 6.12 6.28 16.72
N GLU A 78 5.98 7.10 17.75
CA GLU A 78 4.86 8.04 17.86
C GLU A 78 4.78 8.97 16.64
N LEU A 79 3.57 9.45 16.30
CA LEU A 79 3.32 10.29 15.13
C LEU A 79 4.25 11.52 15.01
N GLY A 80 4.64 12.12 16.14
CA GLY A 80 5.56 13.26 16.17
C GLY A 80 6.98 12.94 15.70
N TYR A 81 7.40 11.67 15.77
CA TYR A 81 8.73 11.21 15.37
C TYR A 81 8.95 11.34 13.86
N TYR A 82 7.95 11.04 13.03
CA TYR A 82 8.11 11.00 11.57
C TYR A 82 8.50 12.37 10.97
N ALA A 83 7.97 13.47 11.52
CA ALA A 83 8.35 14.82 11.06
C ALA A 83 9.82 15.14 11.35
N LYS A 84 10.34 14.67 12.51
CA LYS A 84 11.75 14.81 12.88
C LYS A 84 12.63 13.91 12.02
N ALA A 85 12.24 12.65 11.82
CA ALA A 85 12.94 11.69 10.99
C ALA A 85 13.04 12.17 9.52
N GLY A 86 11.95 12.73 8.96
CA GLY A 86 11.96 13.30 7.61
C GLY A 86 12.96 14.45 7.45
N LYS A 87 13.04 15.36 8.43
CA LYS A 87 14.06 16.44 8.44
C LYS A 87 15.48 15.89 8.55
N PHE A 88 15.68 14.80 9.29
CA PHE A 88 16.98 14.14 9.43
C PHE A 88 17.40 13.51 8.10
N LEU A 89 16.52 12.71 7.48
CA LEU A 89 16.73 12.08 6.17
C LEU A 89 17.04 13.12 5.08
N LEU A 90 16.33 14.24 5.05
CA LEU A 90 16.61 15.32 4.09
C LEU A 90 18.03 15.89 4.24
N LYS A 91 18.51 16.01 5.49
CA LYS A 91 19.83 16.61 5.79
C LYS A 91 21.00 15.62 5.68
N LYS A 92 20.76 14.35 5.95
CA LYS A 92 21.81 13.33 6.15
C LYS A 92 21.72 12.14 5.19
N GLY A 93 20.65 12.04 4.41
CA GLY A 93 20.38 10.88 3.58
C GLY A 93 20.22 9.60 4.41
N TYR A 94 20.53 8.46 3.81
CA TYR A 94 20.52 7.14 4.46
C TYR A 94 21.90 6.75 5.02
N GLN A 95 22.72 7.73 5.39
CA GLN A 95 24.00 7.44 6.03
C GLN A 95 23.72 6.90 7.44
N LEU A 96 24.18 5.67 7.69
CA LEU A 96 24.17 5.00 9.00
C LEU A 96 25.03 5.76 10.02
#